data_AF-A0A261FCY9-F1
#
_entry.id   AF-A0A261FCY9-F1
#
_cell.length_a   1.000
_cell.length_b   1.000
_cell.length_c   1.000
_cell.angle_alpha   90.00
_cell.angle_beta   90.00
_cell.angle_gamma   90.00
#
_symmetry.space_group_name_H-M   'P 1'
#
loop_
_entity.id
_entity.type
_entity.pdbx_description
1 polymer ?
#
loop_
_entity_poly.entity_id
_entity_poly.type
_entity_poly.pdbx_seq_one_letter_code
_entity_poly.pdbx_strand_id
1 'polypeptide(L)'
;MTPSTTQPLILVACAVIGSGAVTSLVSWLLRRIDQRRNLEQAIAESATIRRLELEIYRQSLFLPTTSRMQHEHQLDAGKAYTERGGNGPGHVRVQQLEDDYRHRLDTDDWNYPSHRRPHN
;
A
#
# COMPACT_ATOMS: atom_id res chain seq x y z
N MET A 1 60.63 -3.82 34.60
CA MET A 1 59.78 -4.75 33.84
C MET A 1 58.34 -4.33 34.01
N THR A 2 57.79 -3.57 33.05
CA THR A 2 56.37 -3.19 33.01
C THR A 2 55.60 -4.27 32.26
N PRO A 3 54.52 -4.85 32.82
CA PRO A 3 53.73 -5.85 32.11
C PRO A 3 53.07 -5.20 30.89
N SER A 4 53.18 -5.83 29.73
CA SER A 4 52.65 -5.26 28.49
C SER A 4 51.12 -5.27 28.52
N THR A 5 50.54 -4.08 28.42
CA THR A 5 49.09 -3.80 28.46
C THR A 5 48.31 -4.48 27.33
N THR A 6 48.99 -5.17 26.41
CA THR A 6 48.46 -5.88 25.24
C THR A 6 47.88 -7.27 25.54
N GLN A 7 48.37 -7.98 26.56
CA GLN A 7 47.87 -9.32 26.90
C GLN A 7 46.40 -9.39 27.39
N PRO A 8 45.89 -8.47 28.23
CA PRO A 8 44.50 -8.55 28.69
C PRO A 8 43.48 -8.24 27.58
N LEU A 9 43.82 -7.39 26.61
CA LEU A 9 42.93 -7.03 25.50
C LEU A 9 42.67 -8.21 24.56
N ILE A 10 43.70 -9.01 24.29
CA ILE A 10 43.60 -10.19 23.41
C ILE A 10 42.72 -11.28 24.06
N LEU A 11 42.88 -11.50 25.37
CA LEU A 11 42.06 -12.47 26.11
C LEU A 11 40.58 -12.06 26.20
N VAL A 12 40.30 -10.76 26.38
CA VAL A 12 38.92 -10.24 26.35
C VAL A 12 38.31 -10.42 24.96
N ALA A 13 39.06 -10.12 23.90
CA ALA A 13 38.59 -10.34 22.52
C ALA A 13 38.33 -11.83 22.23
N CYS A 14 39.23 -12.73 22.64
CA CYS A 14 39.05 -14.17 22.46
C CYS A 14 37.90 -14.75 23.31
N ALA A 15 37.65 -14.21 24.51
CA ALA A 15 36.52 -14.63 25.34
C ALA A 15 35.17 -14.17 24.75
N VAL A 16 35.10 -12.96 24.18
CA VAL A 16 33.88 -12.47 23.50
C VAL A 16 33.58 -13.25 22.23
N ILE A 17 34.63 -13.64 21.49
CA ILE A 17 34.51 -14.47 20.28
C ILE A 17 34.19 -15.93 20.64
N GLY A 18 34.76 -16.47 21.72
CA GLY A 18 34.60 -17.87 22.14
C GLY A 18 33.32 -18.18 22.93
N SER A 19 32.64 -17.20 23.52
CA SER A 19 31.54 -17.43 24.47
C SER A 19 30.13 -17.46 23.85
N GLY A 20 30.00 -17.55 22.53
CA GLY A 20 28.68 -17.61 21.87
C GLY A 20 27.89 -16.30 21.84
N ALA A 21 28.53 -15.17 22.19
CA ALA A 21 27.94 -13.84 22.03
C ALA A 21 27.75 -13.47 20.56
N VAL A 22 28.72 -13.85 19.71
CA VAL A 22 28.63 -13.67 18.25
C VAL A 22 27.50 -14.53 17.67
N THR A 23 27.37 -15.79 18.07
CA THR A 23 26.29 -16.66 17.61
C THR A 23 24.92 -16.18 18.10
N SER A 24 24.84 -15.65 19.33
CA SER A 24 23.62 -15.04 19.88
C SER A 24 23.23 -13.76 19.13
N LEU A 25 24.22 -12.91 18.80
CA LEU A 25 23.99 -11.69 18.03
C LEU A 25 23.54 -11.99 16.60
N VAL A 26 24.20 -12.94 15.92
CA VAL A 26 23.81 -13.39 14.58
C VAL A 26 22.42 -14.04 14.62
N SER A 27 22.14 -14.89 15.62
CA SER A 27 20.82 -15.51 15.77
C SER A 27 19.72 -14.49 16.02
N TRP A 28 19.99 -13.47 16.83
CA TRP A 28 19.08 -12.34 17.05
C TRP A 28 18.86 -11.55 15.76
N LEU A 29 19.92 -11.24 15.01
CA LEU A 29 19.84 -10.54 13.72
C LEU A 29 19.02 -11.33 12.70
N LEU A 30 19.30 -12.62 12.53
CA LEU A 30 18.55 -13.51 11.64
C LEU A 30 17.07 -13.57 12.04
N ARG A 31 16.79 -13.79 13.33
CA ARG A 31 15.42 -13.80 13.87
C ARG A 31 14.72 -12.46 13.67
N ARG A 32 15.44 -11.34 13.79
CA ARG A 32 14.91 -9.99 13.58
C ARG A 32 14.58 -9.74 12.10
N ILE A 33 15.42 -10.21 11.19
CA ILE A 33 15.18 -10.12 9.73
C ILE A 33 13.99 -11.00 9.35
N ASP A 34 13.96 -12.24 9.84
CA ASP A 34 12.87 -13.20 9.59
C ASP A 34 11.52 -12.65 10.10
N GLN A 35 11.51 -12.11 11.31
CA GLN A 35 10.31 -11.50 11.89
C GLN A 35 9.82 -10.28 11.08
N ARG A 36 10.73 -9.49 10.49
CA ARG A 36 10.34 -8.40 9.59
C ARG A 36 9.71 -8.92 8.30
N ARG A 37 10.31 -9.94 7.66
CA ARG A 37 9.77 -10.55 6.45
C ARG A 37 8.41 -11.19 6.68
N ASN A 38 8.24 -11.88 7.80
CA ASN A 38 6.96 -12.48 8.19
C ASN A 38 5.87 -11.40 8.36
N LEU A 39 6.19 -10.27 9.00
CA LEU A 39 5.26 -9.15 9.11
C LEU A 39 4.90 -8.55 7.75
N GLU A 40 5.87 -8.34 6.86
CA GLU A 40 5.62 -7.83 5.50
C GLU A 40 4.73 -8.79 4.71
N GLN A 41 4.97 -10.10 4.82
CA GLN A 41 4.15 -11.12 4.18
C GLN A 41 2.74 -11.18 4.77
N ALA A 42 2.60 -11.15 6.10
CA ALA A 42 1.31 -11.12 6.78
C ALA A 42 0.52 -9.84 6.48
N ILE A 43 1.21 -8.72 6.25
CA ILE A 43 0.64 -7.45 5.82
C ILE A 43 0.19 -7.52 4.35
N ALA A 44 1.03 -8.07 3.45
CA ALA A 44 0.69 -8.26 2.04
C ALA A 44 -0.49 -9.22 1.84
N GLU A 45 -0.55 -10.29 2.64
CA GLU A 45 -1.68 -11.23 2.68
C GLU A 45 -2.85 -10.70 3.54
N SER A 46 -2.67 -9.55 4.20
CA SER A 46 -3.63 -9.02 5.17
C SER A 46 -4.94 -8.64 4.50
N ALA A 47 -6.03 -9.14 5.07
CA ALA A 47 -7.38 -8.65 4.79
C ALA A 47 -7.50 -7.12 5.00
N THR A 48 -6.66 -6.53 5.85
CA THR A 48 -6.64 -5.08 6.09
C THR A 48 -6.15 -4.30 4.86
N ILE A 49 -5.06 -4.72 4.20
CA ILE A 49 -4.59 -4.04 2.98
C ILE A 49 -5.65 -4.16 1.89
N ARG A 50 -6.17 -5.37 1.66
CA ARG A 50 -7.24 -5.58 0.67
C ARG A 50 -8.45 -4.69 0.94
N ARG A 51 -8.82 -4.51 2.21
CA ARG A 51 -9.91 -3.61 2.62
C ARG A 51 -9.57 -2.14 2.36
N LEU A 52 -8.35 -1.71 2.64
CA LEU A 52 -7.90 -0.35 2.37
C LEU A 52 -7.87 -0.05 0.87
N GLU A 53 -7.34 -0.96 0.05
CA GLU A 53 -7.38 -0.84 -1.42
C GLU A 53 -8.82 -0.69 -1.92
N LEU A 54 -9.73 -1.56 -1.46
CA LEU A 54 -11.13 -1.51 -1.85
C LEU A 54 -11.78 -0.17 -1.46
N GLU A 55 -11.45 0.38 -0.30
CA GLU A 55 -11.95 1.68 0.15
C GLU A 55 -11.38 2.83 -0.69
N ILE A 56 -10.10 2.78 -1.07
CA ILE A 56 -9.48 3.77 -1.96
C ILE A 56 -10.19 3.79 -3.33
N TYR A 57 -10.42 2.61 -3.92
CA TYR A 57 -11.16 2.53 -5.18
C TYR A 57 -12.60 3.02 -5.04
N ARG A 58 -13.28 2.69 -3.93
CA ARG A 58 -14.61 3.22 -3.61
C ARG A 58 -14.60 4.75 -3.58
N GLN A 59 -13.67 5.34 -2.86
CA GLN A 59 -13.59 6.80 -2.74
C GLN A 59 -13.41 7.46 -4.12
N SER A 60 -12.51 6.95 -4.95
CA SER A 60 -12.31 7.45 -6.32
C SER A 60 -13.60 7.35 -7.16
N LEU A 61 -14.26 6.19 -7.12
CA LEU A 61 -15.48 5.90 -7.86
C LEU A 61 -16.65 6.87 -7.56
N PHE A 62 -16.73 7.36 -6.32
CA PHE A 62 -17.82 8.23 -5.85
C PHE A 62 -17.51 9.73 -5.87
N LEU A 63 -16.34 10.14 -6.39
CA LEU A 63 -16.07 11.56 -6.61
C LEU A 63 -17.01 12.17 -7.68
N PRO A 64 -17.28 13.48 -7.63
CA PRO A 64 -17.98 14.18 -8.71
C PRO A 64 -17.18 14.09 -10.01
N THR A 65 -17.82 13.74 -11.12
CA THR A 65 -17.17 13.61 -12.43
C THR A 65 -17.12 14.98 -13.12
N THR A 66 -15.96 15.65 -13.08
CA THR A 66 -15.81 17.05 -13.52
C THR A 66 -14.94 17.25 -14.76
N SER A 67 -14.29 16.19 -15.23
CA SER A 67 -13.47 16.22 -16.44
C SER A 67 -13.38 14.83 -17.06
N ARG A 68 -12.99 14.77 -18.33
CA ARG A 68 -12.77 13.51 -19.05
C ARG A 68 -11.72 12.63 -18.36
N MET A 69 -10.57 13.22 -18.01
CA MET A 69 -9.49 12.51 -17.31
C MET A 69 -9.99 11.90 -15.99
N GLN A 70 -10.79 12.67 -15.23
CA GLN A 70 -11.36 12.14 -14.00
C GLN A 70 -12.38 11.02 -14.28
N HIS A 71 -13.21 11.15 -15.32
CA HIS A 71 -14.14 10.11 -15.72
C HIS A 71 -13.41 8.80 -16.05
N GLU A 72 -12.37 8.86 -16.88
CA GLU A 72 -11.54 7.70 -17.24
C GLU A 72 -10.90 7.07 -16.00
N HIS A 73 -10.33 7.89 -15.11
CA HIS A 73 -9.77 7.39 -13.85
C HIS A 73 -10.81 6.69 -12.96
N GLN A 74 -12.05 7.19 -12.94
CA GLN A 74 -13.14 6.56 -12.20
C GLN A 74 -13.58 5.23 -12.79
N LEU A 75 -13.52 5.08 -14.12
CA LEU A 75 -13.76 3.81 -14.80
C LEU A 75 -12.68 2.78 -14.44
N ASP A 76 -11.40 3.18 -14.46
CA ASP A 76 -10.29 2.32 -14.04
C ASP A 76 -10.41 1.89 -12.57
N ALA A 77 -10.73 2.85 -11.68
CA ALA A 77 -10.98 2.56 -10.28
C ALA A 77 -12.21 1.65 -10.10
N GLY A 78 -13.26 1.86 -10.89
CA GLY A 78 -14.48 1.04 -10.90
C GLY A 78 -14.24 -0.41 -11.32
N LYS A 79 -13.39 -0.61 -12.33
CA LYS A 79 -12.94 -1.95 -12.74
C LYS A 79 -12.17 -2.64 -11.61
N ALA A 80 -11.17 -1.97 -11.04
CA ALA A 80 -10.37 -2.51 -9.94
C ALA A 80 -11.20 -2.78 -8.67
N TYR A 81 -12.22 -1.95 -8.40
CA TYR A 81 -13.19 -2.12 -7.32
C TYR A 81 -14.03 -3.39 -7.52
N THR A 82 -14.55 -3.58 -8.73
CA THR A 82 -15.40 -4.72 -9.11
C THR A 82 -14.62 -6.03 -9.03
N GLU A 83 -13.40 -6.07 -9.58
CA GLU A 83 -12.52 -7.25 -9.54
C GLU A 83 -12.19 -7.71 -8.12
N ARG A 84 -12.19 -6.78 -7.15
CA ARG A 84 -11.90 -7.06 -5.73
C ARG A 84 -13.14 -7.36 -4.89
N GLY A 85 -14.30 -7.56 -5.51
CA GLY A 85 -15.54 -7.92 -4.82
C GLY A 85 -16.26 -6.72 -4.21
N GLY A 86 -16.25 -5.60 -4.93
CA GLY A 86 -17.04 -4.40 -4.61
C GLY A 86 -18.53 -4.68 -4.36
N ASN A 87 -19.23 -3.74 -3.73
CA ASN A 87 -20.64 -3.91 -3.38
C ASN A 87 -21.61 -3.33 -4.42
N GLY A 88 -22.90 -3.69 -4.29
CA GLY A 88 -23.98 -3.29 -5.21
C GLY A 88 -24.00 -1.81 -5.58
N PRO A 89 -23.94 -0.86 -4.62
CA PRO A 89 -23.87 0.57 -4.93
C PRO A 89 -22.69 0.94 -5.83
N GLY A 90 -21.53 0.31 -5.65
CA GLY A 90 -20.38 0.52 -6.51
C GLY A 90 -20.61 0.02 -7.93
N HIS A 91 -21.17 -1.18 -8.11
CA HIS A 91 -21.52 -1.69 -9.44
C HIS A 91 -22.49 -0.78 -10.19
N VAL A 92 -23.52 -0.29 -9.50
CA VAL A 92 -24.48 0.67 -10.07
C VAL A 92 -23.76 1.95 -10.50
N ARG A 93 -22.84 2.46 -9.69
CA ARG A 93 -22.07 3.66 -10.02
C ARG A 93 -21.14 3.44 -11.22
N VAL A 94 -20.50 2.27 -11.33
CA VAL A 94 -19.69 1.90 -12.51
C VAL A 94 -20.54 1.91 -13.77
N GLN A 95 -21.72 1.28 -13.74
CA GLN A 95 -22.63 1.28 -14.89
C GLN A 95 -23.05 2.70 -15.29
N GLN A 96 -23.38 3.55 -14.32
CA GLN A 96 -23.71 4.96 -14.60
C GLN A 96 -22.57 5.73 -15.26
N LEU A 97 -21.32 5.47 -14.84
CA LEU A 97 -20.14 6.08 -15.47
C LEU A 97 -19.95 5.55 -16.89
N GLU A 98 -20.04 4.24 -17.10
CA GLU A 98 -19.91 3.63 -18.43
C GLU A 98 -20.97 4.17 -19.41
N ASP A 99 -22.21 4.31 -18.95
CA ASP A 99 -23.32 4.81 -19.76
C ASP A 99 -23.15 6.32 -20.06
N ASP A 100 -22.75 7.14 -19.09
CA ASP A 100 -22.41 8.55 -19.33
C ASP A 100 -21.22 8.69 -20.28
N TYR A 101 -20.16 7.89 -20.12
CA TYR A 101 -18.99 7.94 -20.99
C TYR A 101 -19.34 7.54 -22.42
N ARG A 102 -20.14 6.49 -22.60
CA ARG A 102 -20.63 6.06 -23.92
C ARG A 102 -21.49 7.14 -24.56
N HIS A 103 -22.41 7.72 -23.80
CA HIS A 103 -23.24 8.81 -24.30
C HIS A 103 -22.39 9.99 -24.81
N ARG A 104 -21.34 10.37 -24.08
CA ARG A 104 -20.41 11.44 -24.49
C ARG A 104 -19.58 11.09 -25.70
N LEU A 105 -19.18 9.83 -25.86
CA LEU A 105 -18.53 9.36 -27.09
C LEU A 105 -19.47 9.47 -28.29
N ASP A 106 -20.74 9.10 -28.12
CA ASP A 106 -21.72 9.09 -29.19
C ASP A 106 -22.15 10.51 -29.61
N THR A 107 -22.21 11.46 -28.67
CA THR A 107 -22.61 12.85 -28.93
C THR A 107 -21.44 13.82 -29.15
N ASP A 108 -20.21 13.37 -28.90
CA ASP A 108 -19.00 14.19 -28.81
C ASP A 108 -19.11 15.37 -27.81
N ASP A 109 -19.97 15.23 -26.79
CA ASP A 109 -20.17 16.25 -25.75
C ASP A 109 -19.31 15.97 -24.50
N TRP A 110 -18.17 16.64 -24.44
CA TRP A 110 -17.25 16.55 -23.31
C TRP A 110 -17.46 17.63 -22.25
N ASN A 111 -18.61 18.32 -22.26
CA ASN A 111 -18.91 19.31 -21.22
C ASN A 111 -19.34 18.62 -19.92
N TYR A 112 -18.44 18.63 -18.95
CA TYR A 112 -18.73 18.14 -17.61
C TYR A 112 -19.31 19.26 -16.73
N PRO A 113 -20.19 18.93 -15.78
CA PRO A 113 -20.64 19.89 -14.79
C PRO A 113 -19.45 20.41 -13.98
N SER A 114 -19.20 21.72 -14.04
CA SER A 114 -18.24 22.35 -13.14
C SER A 114 -18.80 22.31 -11.72
N HIS A 115 -18.04 21.77 -10.77
CA HIS A 115 -18.38 21.78 -9.36
C HIS A 115 -18.20 23.22 -8.83
N ARG A 116 -19.08 24.16 -9.22
CA ARG A 116 -19.15 25.46 -8.56
C ARG A 116 -19.66 25.20 -7.15
N ARG A 117 -18.78 25.37 -6.17
CA ARG A 117 -19.21 25.52 -4.78
C ARG A 117 -20.16 26.72 -4.72
N PRO A 118 -21.33 26.63 -4.06
CA PRO A 118 -22.02 27.83 -3.65
C PRO A 118 -21.08 28.57 -2.67
N HIS A 119 -20.62 29.76 -3.07
CA HIS A 119 -20.00 30.69 -2.14
C HIS A 119 -21.09 31.14 -1.18
N ASN A 120 -20.93 30.84 0.12
CA ASN A 120 -21.74 31.37 1.20
C ASN A 120 -20.81 32.07 2.18
#